data_AF-A0A1Z4GKJ1-F1
#
_entry.id   AF-A0A1Z4GKJ1-F1
#
_cell.length_a   1.000
_cell.length_b   1.000
_cell.length_c   1.000
_cell.angle_alpha   90.00
_cell.angle_beta   90.00
_cell.angle_gamma   90.00
#
_symmetry.space_group_name_H-M   'P 1'
#
loop_
_entity.id
_entity.type
_entity.pdbx_description
1 polymer ?
#
loop_
_entity_poly.entity_id
_entity_poly.type
_entity_poly.pdbx_seq_one_letter_code
_entity_poly.pdbx_strand_id
1 'polypeptide(L)'
;MNSEYLAKFSEKIYFYCDPREGVPEGDKFQHFLICFAEGLKELGIPFFSNVNYWQESSENDEYLFKHDPKITPDDCSVVVLQNNWYSIDIPLPDNLFHSDRKYITVYFDGEDSDKTYVEKPEFRQFDYIFRLHYNSKLNYGKNFHPWSYGLSNRILQELQEVPNFSQKQKQLLINFRHWKAGHPVRNLSCKEFIPRIQNILKIDNYIDSPDNLPDDSYHTLQWSRTGGRHYPNYYKRLKNSAACACFGGFFVPSFPSNPGNIINRTGKQILNMLKLKSNTIVQWDSWRFWESLAAGCVTFHLDFEKYGIALPVMPKNWQHYIGIDLDNVQATIDKIAKNPEILEEISTSGRLLALENYSPVPLAIRFLETISKNKTADNMSREIVEIK
;
A
#
# COMPACT_ATOMS: atom_id res chain seq x y z
N MET A 1 -2.25 -1.68 -23.01
CA MET A 1 -3.07 -0.85 -23.93
C MET A 1 -2.11 -0.12 -24.88
N ASN A 2 -2.46 0.21 -26.13
CA ASN A 2 -1.56 1.02 -26.99
C ASN A 2 -1.24 2.34 -26.27
N SER A 3 0.03 2.79 -26.29
CA SER A 3 0.46 4.06 -25.69
C SER A 3 -0.38 5.26 -26.18
N GLU A 4 -1.01 5.13 -27.35
CA GLU A 4 -1.98 6.08 -27.91
C GLU A 4 -3.24 6.33 -27.07
N TYR A 5 -3.68 5.39 -26.22
CA TYR A 5 -4.88 5.60 -25.38
C TYR A 5 -4.55 6.34 -24.07
N LEU A 6 -3.38 6.10 -23.49
CA LEU A 6 -2.88 6.87 -22.34
C LEU A 6 -2.60 8.32 -22.73
N ALA A 7 -2.15 8.56 -23.96
CA ALA A 7 -2.03 9.90 -24.55
C ALA A 7 -3.39 10.61 -24.78
N LYS A 8 -4.54 9.94 -24.52
CA LYS A 8 -5.89 10.44 -24.80
C LYS A 8 -6.85 10.42 -23.62
N PHE A 9 -6.44 10.02 -22.41
CA PHE A 9 -7.31 10.15 -21.24
C PHE A 9 -7.41 11.62 -20.83
N SER A 10 -8.36 12.33 -21.43
CA SER A 10 -8.66 13.75 -21.15
C SER A 10 -9.79 13.94 -20.14
N GLU A 11 -10.25 12.86 -19.52
CA GLU A 11 -11.31 12.88 -18.52
C GLU A 11 -10.79 13.45 -17.19
N LYS A 12 -11.66 14.17 -16.46
CA LYS A 12 -11.33 14.74 -15.15
C LYS A 12 -11.61 13.74 -14.04
N ILE A 13 -10.78 13.77 -13.00
CA ILE A 13 -10.94 12.94 -11.79
C ILE A 13 -11.26 13.82 -10.59
N TYR A 14 -12.27 13.46 -9.81
CA TYR A 14 -12.62 14.15 -8.57
C TYR A 14 -12.21 13.32 -7.36
N PHE A 15 -11.55 13.95 -6.38
CA PHE A 15 -11.12 13.32 -5.15
C PHE A 15 -11.87 13.86 -3.93
N TYR A 16 -12.34 12.96 -3.09
CA TYR A 16 -12.77 13.28 -1.75
C TYR A 16 -11.62 13.07 -0.76
N CYS A 17 -10.89 14.15 -0.50
CA CYS A 17 -9.88 14.24 0.56
C CYS A 17 -10.54 14.53 1.92
N ASP A 18 -9.85 14.20 3.01
CA ASP A 18 -10.32 14.38 4.38
C ASP A 18 -10.53 15.88 4.69
N PRO A 19 -11.78 16.34 4.89
CA PRO A 19 -12.08 17.77 5.04
C PRO A 19 -11.96 18.25 6.49
N ARG A 20 -11.66 17.37 7.46
CA ARG A 20 -11.69 17.72 8.88
C ARG A 20 -10.73 18.87 9.20
N GLU A 21 -11.21 19.83 9.97
CA GLU A 21 -10.43 20.93 10.53
C GLU A 21 -10.15 20.68 12.02
N GLY A 22 -9.09 21.30 12.55
CA GLY A 22 -8.74 21.20 13.98
C GLY A 22 -8.19 19.83 14.44
N VAL A 23 -7.93 18.90 13.51
CA VAL A 23 -7.27 17.62 13.78
C VAL A 23 -5.79 17.69 13.38
N PRO A 24 -4.89 16.92 14.04
CA PRO A 24 -3.50 16.84 13.63
C PRO A 24 -3.37 16.41 12.17
N GLU A 25 -2.48 17.06 11.43
CA GLU A 25 -2.29 16.81 9.99
C GLU A 25 -1.93 15.36 9.65
N GLY A 26 -1.12 14.73 10.50
CA GLY A 26 -0.77 13.32 10.36
C GLY A 26 -1.96 12.36 10.44
N ASP A 27 -3.05 12.75 11.10
CA ASP A 27 -4.28 11.94 11.21
C ASP A 27 -5.14 12.04 9.94
N LYS A 28 -4.84 13.03 9.08
CA LYS A 28 -5.43 13.21 7.75
C LYS A 28 -4.58 12.60 6.65
N PHE A 29 -3.53 11.84 6.97
CA PHE A 29 -2.57 11.37 5.98
C PHE A 29 -3.15 10.27 5.07
N GLN A 30 -3.23 10.56 3.77
CA GLN A 30 -3.85 9.74 2.73
C GLN A 30 -2.81 9.32 1.68
N HIS A 31 -1.79 8.57 2.13
CA HIS A 31 -0.61 8.20 1.32
C HIS A 31 -0.94 7.64 -0.07
N PHE A 32 -1.93 6.77 -0.14
CA PHE A 32 -2.29 6.17 -1.43
C PHE A 32 -2.83 7.22 -2.41
N LEU A 33 -3.72 8.13 -1.97
CA LEU A 33 -4.22 9.20 -2.84
C LEU A 33 -3.07 10.06 -3.34
N ILE A 34 -2.11 10.39 -2.45
CA ILE A 34 -0.93 11.17 -2.81
C ILE A 34 -0.12 10.47 -3.89
N CYS A 35 0.23 9.19 -3.71
CA CYS A 35 0.98 8.43 -4.72
C CYS A 35 0.26 8.39 -6.07
N PHE A 36 -1.07 8.24 -6.06
CA PHE A 36 -1.85 8.20 -7.28
C PHE A 36 -1.93 9.57 -7.97
N ALA A 37 -2.20 10.64 -7.22
CA ALA A 37 -2.30 12.00 -7.74
C ALA A 37 -0.96 12.55 -8.26
N GLU A 38 0.16 12.19 -7.63
CA GLU A 38 1.50 12.47 -8.16
C GLU A 38 1.68 11.88 -9.57
N GLY A 39 1.22 10.64 -9.78
CA GLY A 39 1.25 9.98 -11.09
C GLY A 39 0.33 10.65 -12.11
N LEU A 40 -0.87 11.06 -11.70
CA LEU A 40 -1.79 11.81 -12.57
C LEU A 40 -1.21 13.17 -12.98
N LYS A 41 -0.60 13.89 -12.03
CA LYS A 41 0.06 15.19 -12.25
C LYS A 41 1.18 15.06 -13.29
N GLU A 42 2.02 14.03 -13.17
CA GLU A 42 3.10 13.76 -14.12
C GLU A 42 2.58 13.36 -15.52
N LEU A 43 1.46 12.64 -15.58
CA LEU A 43 0.77 12.30 -16.83
C LEU A 43 -0.02 13.46 -17.44
N GLY A 44 -0.10 14.62 -16.76
CA GLY A 44 -0.87 15.78 -17.23
C GLY A 44 -2.40 15.58 -17.19
N ILE A 45 -2.89 14.63 -16.38
CA ILE A 45 -4.32 14.34 -16.25
C ILE A 45 -4.92 15.30 -15.22
N PRO A 46 -5.98 16.06 -15.58
CA PRO A 46 -6.59 17.01 -14.66
C PRO A 46 -7.37 16.30 -13.54
N PHE A 47 -7.15 16.75 -12.31
CA PHE A 47 -7.91 16.30 -11.16
C PHE A 47 -8.20 17.44 -10.18
N PHE A 48 -9.28 17.27 -9.42
CA PHE A 48 -9.82 18.25 -8.47
C PHE A 48 -10.20 17.57 -7.17
N SER A 49 -10.41 18.36 -6.12
CA SER A 49 -10.82 17.84 -4.82
C SER A 49 -11.89 18.68 -4.13
N ASN A 50 -12.55 18.08 -3.15
CA ASN A 50 -13.49 18.78 -2.26
C ASN A 50 -12.82 19.81 -1.34
N VAL A 51 -11.52 19.68 -1.07
CA VAL A 51 -10.71 20.60 -0.25
C VAL A 51 -9.28 20.69 -0.79
N ASN A 52 -8.58 21.81 -0.53
CA ASN A 52 -7.14 21.86 -0.75
C ASN A 52 -6.46 20.84 0.18
N TYR A 53 -5.65 19.95 -0.38
CA TYR A 53 -5.05 18.86 0.38
C TYR A 53 -3.63 18.56 -0.09
N TRP A 54 -2.79 18.17 0.87
CA TRP A 54 -1.36 17.89 0.72
C TRP A 54 -0.55 19.08 0.19
N GLN A 55 -0.12 19.94 1.12
CA GLN A 55 0.73 21.09 0.82
C GLN A 55 2.15 20.64 0.44
N GLU A 56 2.65 21.11 -0.70
CA GLU A 56 3.93 20.67 -1.27
C GLU A 56 5.13 21.49 -0.75
N SER A 57 4.91 22.71 -0.25
CA SER A 57 5.95 23.62 0.23
C SER A 57 5.52 24.38 1.50
N SER A 58 6.46 24.68 2.39
CA SER A 58 6.23 25.55 3.56
C SER A 58 6.22 27.04 3.20
N GLU A 59 6.72 27.39 2.02
CA GLU A 59 6.93 28.79 1.59
C GLU A 59 5.76 29.32 0.76
N ASN A 60 5.08 28.43 0.02
CA ASN A 60 3.98 28.76 -0.87
C ASN A 60 2.70 27.99 -0.49
N ASP A 61 1.56 28.61 -0.76
CA ASP A 61 0.23 27.97 -0.61
C ASP A 61 -0.08 27.05 -1.80
N GLU A 62 0.84 26.13 -2.07
CA GLU A 62 0.74 25.16 -3.17
C GLU A 62 0.34 23.78 -2.64
N TYR A 63 -0.72 23.23 -3.23
CA TYR A 63 -1.27 21.93 -2.89
C TYR A 63 -1.26 21.00 -4.10
N LEU A 64 -1.00 19.72 -3.84
CA LEU A 64 -1.16 18.67 -4.84
C LEU A 64 -2.61 18.54 -5.27
N PHE A 65 -3.54 18.53 -4.30
CA PHE A 65 -4.98 18.52 -4.55
C PHE A 65 -5.54 19.92 -4.38
N LYS A 66 -6.15 20.44 -5.45
CA LYS A 66 -6.70 21.79 -5.49
C LYS A 66 -8.22 21.75 -5.54
N HIS A 67 -8.84 22.50 -4.64
CA HIS A 67 -10.26 22.74 -4.65
C HIS A 67 -10.62 23.84 -5.65
N ASP A 68 -11.61 23.56 -6.50
CA ASP A 68 -12.28 24.56 -7.33
C ASP A 68 -13.78 24.50 -7.05
N PRO A 69 -14.39 25.56 -6.47
CA PRO A 69 -15.81 25.54 -6.12
C PRO A 69 -16.75 25.47 -7.34
N LYS A 70 -16.23 25.66 -8.56
CA LYS A 70 -17.00 25.54 -9.81
C LYS A 70 -17.02 24.12 -10.36
N ILE A 71 -16.24 23.21 -9.79
CA ILE A 71 -16.09 21.84 -10.26
C ILE A 71 -16.65 20.89 -9.20
N THR A 72 -17.63 20.10 -9.64
CA THR A 72 -18.33 19.12 -8.83
C THR A 72 -17.98 17.70 -9.30
N PRO A 73 -18.36 16.65 -8.54
CA PRO A 73 -18.23 15.27 -8.99
C PRO A 73 -18.86 15.01 -10.36
N ASP A 74 -19.99 15.66 -10.67
CA ASP A 74 -20.73 15.50 -11.94
C ASP A 74 -19.99 16.08 -13.17
N ASP A 75 -18.99 16.93 -12.95
CA ASP A 75 -18.13 17.47 -14.00
C ASP A 75 -16.96 16.53 -14.35
N CYS A 76 -16.83 15.42 -13.62
CA CYS A 76 -15.75 14.46 -13.71
C CYS A 76 -16.25 13.10 -14.21
N SER A 77 -15.33 12.26 -14.67
CA SER A 77 -15.66 10.90 -15.16
C SER A 77 -15.34 9.82 -14.14
N VAL A 78 -14.53 10.15 -13.13
CA VAL A 78 -14.16 9.26 -12.04
C VAL A 78 -14.23 10.05 -10.73
N VAL A 79 -14.87 9.46 -9.73
CA VAL A 79 -14.98 10.02 -8.38
C VAL A 79 -14.33 9.05 -7.40
N VAL A 80 -13.37 9.54 -6.62
CA VAL A 80 -12.47 8.73 -5.79
C VAL A 80 -12.65 9.04 -4.31
N LEU A 81 -12.82 8.00 -3.51
CA LEU A 81 -12.88 8.03 -2.04
C LEU A 81 -11.82 7.10 -1.43
N GLN A 82 -11.51 7.31 -0.15
CA GLN A 82 -10.61 6.44 0.62
C GLN A 82 -11.21 6.13 2.01
N ASN A 83 -10.61 5.17 2.72
CA ASN A 83 -11.06 4.62 3.99
C ASN A 83 -11.38 5.61 5.12
N ASN A 84 -10.75 6.78 5.15
CA ASN A 84 -11.07 7.80 6.14
C ASN A 84 -12.58 8.13 6.16
N TRP A 85 -13.24 8.18 5.00
CA TRP A 85 -14.67 8.48 4.90
C TRP A 85 -15.60 7.46 5.58
N TYR A 86 -15.14 6.23 5.84
CA TYR A 86 -15.94 5.23 6.56
C TYR A 86 -15.49 4.98 8.00
N SER A 87 -14.24 5.34 8.34
CA SER A 87 -13.63 5.09 9.65
C SER A 87 -13.81 6.26 10.64
N ILE A 88 -14.15 7.46 10.17
CA ILE A 88 -14.28 8.68 10.98
C ILE A 88 -15.74 9.08 11.28
N ASP A 89 -16.70 8.17 11.11
CA ASP A 89 -18.15 8.39 11.28
C ASP A 89 -18.73 9.59 10.49
N ILE A 90 -18.01 10.08 9.47
CA ILE A 90 -18.54 11.06 8.52
C ILE A 90 -19.43 10.32 7.51
N PRO A 91 -20.67 10.81 7.24
CA PRO A 91 -21.50 10.24 6.20
C PRO A 91 -20.81 10.36 4.85
N LEU A 92 -21.09 9.41 3.95
CA LEU A 92 -20.68 9.55 2.56
C LEU A 92 -21.23 10.86 1.99
N PRO A 93 -20.54 11.47 1.01
CA PRO A 93 -21.06 12.64 0.31
C PRO A 93 -22.48 12.39 -0.18
N ASP A 94 -23.37 13.36 0.07
CA ASP A 94 -24.76 13.28 -0.38
C ASP A 94 -24.82 13.06 -1.89
N ASN A 95 -25.77 12.24 -2.32
CA ASN A 95 -25.99 11.90 -3.73
C ASN A 95 -24.80 11.24 -4.44
N LEU A 96 -23.75 10.72 -3.76
CA LEU A 96 -22.61 10.04 -4.42
C LEU A 96 -23.03 8.91 -5.39
N PHE A 97 -24.15 8.25 -5.13
CA PHE A 97 -24.66 7.13 -5.92
C PHE A 97 -25.99 7.43 -6.62
N HIS A 98 -26.28 8.71 -6.91
CA HIS A 98 -27.51 9.07 -7.64
C HIS A 98 -27.61 8.36 -9.01
N SER A 99 -28.83 8.07 -9.44
CA SER A 99 -29.10 7.29 -10.66
C SER A 99 -28.58 7.93 -11.95
N ASP A 100 -28.48 9.26 -11.95
CA ASP A 100 -28.19 10.05 -13.15
C ASP A 100 -26.68 10.38 -13.26
N ARG A 101 -25.84 9.80 -12.38
CA ARG A 101 -24.40 10.02 -12.37
C ARG A 101 -23.76 9.58 -13.69
N LYS A 102 -22.83 10.41 -14.19
CA LYS A 102 -22.03 10.10 -15.39
C LYS A 102 -20.64 9.56 -15.05
N TYR A 103 -20.22 9.69 -13.79
CA TYR A 103 -18.95 9.19 -13.30
C TYR A 103 -19.06 7.76 -12.78
N ILE A 104 -17.93 7.07 -12.81
CA ILE A 104 -17.73 5.86 -12.01
C ILE A 104 -17.25 6.24 -10.60
N THR A 105 -17.64 5.44 -9.62
CA THR A 105 -17.26 5.59 -8.22
C THR A 105 -16.18 4.58 -7.86
N VAL A 106 -15.11 5.10 -7.28
CA VAL A 106 -13.91 4.35 -6.95
C VAL A 106 -13.62 4.53 -5.47
N TYR A 107 -13.32 3.43 -4.80
CA TYR A 107 -12.92 3.42 -3.41
C TYR A 107 -11.55 2.78 -3.24
N PHE A 108 -10.62 3.51 -2.64
CA PHE A 108 -9.32 2.99 -2.22
C PHE A 108 -9.39 2.48 -0.79
N ASP A 109 -9.27 1.18 -0.68
CA ASP A 109 -9.48 0.45 0.55
C ASP A 109 -8.15 0.13 1.24
N GLY A 110 -7.75 1.04 2.14
CA GLY A 110 -6.57 0.91 3.00
C GLY A 110 -6.84 0.34 4.38
N GLU A 111 -8.03 -0.19 4.63
CA GLU A 111 -8.38 -0.77 5.92
C GLU A 111 -7.54 -2.02 6.24
N ASP A 112 -7.05 -2.08 7.48
CA ASP A 112 -6.32 -3.23 8.01
C ASP A 112 -7.25 -4.40 8.40
N SER A 113 -8.57 -4.21 8.32
CA SER A 113 -9.56 -5.20 8.75
C SER A 113 -10.76 -5.28 7.81
N ASP A 114 -11.37 -6.46 7.77
CA ASP A 114 -12.51 -6.72 6.89
C ASP A 114 -13.88 -6.51 7.55
N LYS A 115 -13.90 -5.80 8.69
CA LYS A 115 -15.11 -5.60 9.48
C LYS A 115 -16.16 -4.80 8.70
N THR A 116 -15.70 -3.82 7.92
CA THR A 116 -16.53 -2.76 7.36
C THR A 116 -17.42 -3.20 6.19
N TYR A 117 -16.99 -4.17 5.37
CA TYR A 117 -17.65 -4.45 4.08
C TYR A 117 -18.92 -5.30 4.18
N VAL A 118 -19.04 -6.11 5.23
CA VAL A 118 -20.22 -6.98 5.40
C VAL A 118 -21.40 -6.19 5.99
N GLU A 119 -21.11 -5.14 6.76
CA GLU A 119 -22.09 -4.38 7.54
C GLU A 119 -22.61 -3.14 6.78
N LYS A 120 -21.91 -2.69 5.73
CA LYS A 120 -22.23 -1.47 4.98
C LYS A 120 -22.64 -1.81 3.53
N PRO A 121 -23.95 -1.94 3.21
CA PRO A 121 -24.42 -2.31 1.88
C PRO A 121 -24.00 -1.32 0.77
N GLU A 122 -23.65 -0.09 1.13
CA GLU A 122 -23.16 0.97 0.24
C GLU A 122 -21.86 0.56 -0.49
N PHE A 123 -21.06 -0.33 0.09
CA PHE A 123 -19.86 -0.85 -0.59
C PHE A 123 -20.18 -1.61 -1.88
N ARG A 124 -21.40 -2.12 -2.03
CA ARG A 124 -21.85 -2.78 -3.26
C ARG A 124 -22.20 -1.80 -4.37
N GLN A 125 -22.32 -0.51 -4.06
CA GLN A 125 -22.65 0.54 -5.01
C GLN A 125 -21.40 1.13 -5.69
N PHE A 126 -20.21 0.93 -5.12
CA PHE A 126 -18.95 1.28 -5.78
C PHE A 126 -18.72 0.41 -7.01
N ASP A 127 -18.36 1.07 -8.12
CA ASP A 127 -17.98 0.37 -9.35
C ASP A 127 -16.63 -0.34 -9.18
N TYR A 128 -15.69 0.27 -8.44
CA TYR A 128 -14.39 -0.32 -8.12
C TYR A 128 -14.00 -0.11 -6.67
N ILE A 129 -13.48 -1.16 -6.04
CA ILE A 129 -12.80 -1.12 -4.76
C ILE A 129 -11.38 -1.66 -4.93
N PHE A 130 -10.39 -0.78 -4.83
CA PHE A 130 -8.97 -1.13 -4.92
C PHE A 130 -8.43 -1.38 -3.52
N ARG A 131 -8.24 -2.65 -3.17
CA ARG A 131 -7.87 -3.07 -1.83
C ARG A 131 -6.36 -3.27 -1.68
N LEU A 132 -5.76 -2.50 -0.77
CA LEU A 132 -4.32 -2.44 -0.57
C LEU A 132 -3.76 -3.69 0.13
N HIS A 133 -4.56 -4.37 0.95
CA HIS A 133 -4.23 -5.64 1.61
C HIS A 133 -5.16 -6.77 1.15
N TYR A 134 -5.27 -6.94 -0.17
CA TYR A 134 -6.08 -7.99 -0.76
C TYR A 134 -5.47 -9.38 -0.51
N ASN A 135 -6.28 -10.31 -0.04
CA ASN A 135 -5.91 -11.71 0.10
C ASN A 135 -6.73 -12.62 -0.85
N SER A 136 -6.06 -13.28 -1.78
CA SER A 136 -6.68 -14.18 -2.78
C SER A 136 -7.43 -15.39 -2.20
N LYS A 137 -7.19 -15.73 -0.93
CA LYS A 137 -7.89 -16.81 -0.22
C LYS A 137 -9.18 -16.34 0.47
N LEU A 138 -9.42 -15.03 0.50
CA LEU A 138 -10.61 -14.42 1.08
C LEU A 138 -11.56 -13.97 -0.02
N ASN A 139 -12.85 -13.90 0.30
CA ASN A 139 -13.89 -13.43 -0.61
C ASN A 139 -14.37 -12.05 -0.19
N TYR A 140 -14.07 -11.04 -1.01
CA TYR A 140 -14.44 -9.64 -0.77
C TYR A 140 -15.67 -9.18 -1.57
N GLY A 141 -15.95 -9.81 -2.71
CA GLY A 141 -16.96 -9.35 -3.67
C GLY A 141 -16.37 -9.13 -5.07
N LYS A 142 -17.24 -8.93 -6.06
CA LYS A 142 -16.86 -8.84 -7.48
C LYS A 142 -16.20 -7.51 -7.86
N ASN A 143 -16.52 -6.44 -7.14
CA ASN A 143 -15.98 -5.11 -7.38
C ASN A 143 -14.64 -4.86 -6.67
N PHE A 144 -14.08 -5.86 -5.98
CA PHE A 144 -12.78 -5.74 -5.30
C PHE A 144 -11.62 -6.18 -6.20
N HIS A 145 -10.61 -5.34 -6.27
CA HIS A 145 -9.39 -5.56 -7.04
C HIS A 145 -8.16 -5.51 -6.12
N PRO A 146 -7.18 -6.41 -6.29
CA PRO A 146 -5.92 -6.33 -5.56
C PRO A 146 -5.17 -5.06 -5.93
N TRP A 147 -4.63 -4.36 -4.94
CA TRP A 147 -3.92 -3.09 -5.12
C TRP A 147 -2.77 -2.89 -4.12
N SER A 148 -2.06 -1.76 -4.19
CA SER A 148 -0.87 -1.47 -3.37
C SER A 148 -0.78 0.00 -2.98
N TYR A 149 -0.21 0.31 -1.80
CA TYR A 149 0.04 1.68 -1.33
C TYR A 149 0.94 2.50 -2.27
N GLY A 150 1.96 1.86 -2.87
CA GLY A 150 2.89 2.54 -3.77
C GLY A 150 3.99 3.36 -3.09
N LEU A 151 4.89 3.88 -3.92
CA LEU A 151 5.94 4.84 -3.58
C LEU A 151 5.46 6.25 -3.96
N SER A 152 5.68 7.22 -3.08
CA SER A 152 5.46 8.64 -3.39
C SER A 152 6.75 9.33 -3.84
N ASN A 153 6.64 10.47 -4.51
CA ASN A 153 7.79 11.29 -4.92
C ASN A 153 8.66 11.68 -3.71
N ARG A 154 8.03 11.95 -2.56
CA ARG A 154 8.75 12.17 -1.30
C ARG A 154 9.63 10.98 -0.91
N ILE A 155 9.16 9.75 -1.07
CA ILE A 155 9.96 8.54 -0.77
C ILE A 155 11.06 8.37 -1.83
N LEU A 156 10.73 8.57 -3.10
CA LEU A 156 11.68 8.45 -4.21
C LEU A 156 12.83 9.47 -4.10
N GLN A 157 12.55 10.69 -3.65
CA GLN A 157 13.57 11.71 -3.39
C GLN A 157 14.61 11.23 -2.36
N GLU A 158 14.19 10.58 -1.27
CA GLU A 158 15.10 10.04 -0.25
C GLU A 158 15.95 8.87 -0.78
N LEU A 159 15.44 8.17 -1.80
CA LEU A 159 15.96 6.93 -2.36
C LEU A 159 16.52 7.09 -3.78
N GLN A 160 16.78 8.32 -4.21
CA GLN A 160 17.32 8.62 -5.54
C GLN A 160 18.72 8.01 -5.71
N GLU A 161 19.59 8.22 -4.72
CA GLU A 161 20.95 7.68 -4.69
C GLU A 161 21.04 6.52 -3.69
N VAL A 162 21.13 5.30 -4.21
CA VAL A 162 21.25 4.07 -3.42
C VAL A 162 22.62 3.45 -3.67
N PRO A 163 23.42 3.16 -2.62
CA PRO A 163 24.70 2.47 -2.78
C PRO A 163 24.55 1.09 -3.42
N ASN A 164 25.59 0.64 -4.13
CA ASN A 164 25.65 -0.73 -4.64
C ASN A 164 25.56 -1.73 -3.47
N PHE A 165 25.04 -2.93 -3.73
CA PHE A 165 24.82 -3.92 -2.67
C PHE A 165 26.11 -4.25 -1.89
N SER A 166 27.23 -4.38 -2.60
CA SER A 166 28.56 -4.62 -2.01
C SER A 166 29.06 -3.51 -1.07
N GLN A 167 28.53 -2.29 -1.17
CA GLN A 167 28.86 -1.15 -0.31
C GLN A 167 27.97 -1.05 0.93
N LYS A 168 26.87 -1.82 0.99
CA LYS A 168 25.95 -1.83 2.12
C LYS A 168 26.54 -2.61 3.30
N GLN A 169 26.12 -2.24 4.50
CA GLN A 169 26.43 -3.00 5.70
C GLN A 169 25.71 -4.35 5.64
N LYS A 170 26.44 -5.45 5.92
CA LYS A 170 25.90 -6.81 5.99
C LYS A 170 25.05 -7.00 7.24
N GLN A 171 23.89 -6.36 7.24
CA GLN A 171 22.96 -6.32 8.34
C GLN A 171 21.50 -6.43 7.88
N LEU A 172 20.67 -6.92 8.79
CA LEU A 172 19.22 -6.96 8.70
C LEU A 172 18.64 -5.86 9.58
N LEU A 173 17.94 -4.91 8.95
CA LEU A 173 17.25 -3.83 9.65
C LEU A 173 15.90 -4.29 10.23
N ILE A 174 15.75 -4.16 11.54
CA ILE A 174 14.57 -4.54 12.33
C ILE A 174 14.18 -3.40 13.29
N ASN A 175 13.74 -2.27 12.75
CA ASN A 175 13.35 -1.10 13.54
C ASN A 175 11.82 -0.89 13.58
N PHE A 176 11.10 -1.93 14.02
CA PHE A 176 9.66 -1.84 14.26
C PHE A 176 9.39 -0.92 15.46
N ARG A 177 8.77 0.25 15.24
CA ARG A 177 8.41 1.19 16.31
C ARG A 177 7.45 0.58 17.35
N HIS A 178 6.54 -0.29 16.90
CA HIS A 178 5.59 -1.00 17.77
C HIS A 178 5.99 -2.47 17.93
N TRP A 179 6.77 -2.78 18.97
CA TRP A 179 7.29 -4.12 19.23
C TRP A 179 6.53 -4.91 20.30
N LYS A 180 5.70 -4.26 21.14
CA LYS A 180 5.11 -4.91 22.33
C LYS A 180 3.69 -5.44 22.20
N ALA A 181 2.85 -4.95 21.29
CA ALA A 181 1.48 -5.45 21.15
C ALA A 181 0.95 -5.10 19.76
N GLY A 182 0.51 -6.09 19.00
CA GLY A 182 -0.17 -5.83 17.74
C GLY A 182 -0.16 -7.01 16.79
N HIS A 183 1.01 -7.41 16.27
CA HIS A 183 1.07 -8.23 15.05
C HIS A 183 1.62 -9.66 15.30
N PRO A 184 0.76 -10.70 15.27
CA PRO A 184 1.19 -12.09 15.41
C PRO A 184 2.27 -12.53 14.41
N VAL A 185 2.19 -12.07 13.16
CA VAL A 185 3.18 -12.39 12.12
C VAL A 185 4.57 -11.87 12.50
N ARG A 186 4.64 -10.63 12.99
CA ARG A 186 5.88 -10.02 13.49
C ARG A 186 6.46 -10.82 14.64
N ASN A 187 5.62 -11.13 15.62
CA ASN A 187 6.01 -11.86 16.83
C ASN A 187 6.59 -13.24 16.51
N LEU A 188 5.95 -13.99 15.62
CA LEU A 188 6.45 -15.30 15.18
C LEU A 188 7.76 -15.16 14.41
N SER A 189 7.88 -14.17 13.53
CA SER A 189 9.11 -13.95 12.76
C SER A 189 10.29 -13.57 13.68
N CYS A 190 10.06 -12.70 14.67
CA CYS A 190 11.04 -12.37 15.71
C CYS A 190 11.46 -13.57 16.55
N LYS A 191 10.57 -14.55 16.77
CA LYS A 191 10.86 -15.76 17.54
C LYS A 191 11.58 -16.82 16.72
N GLU A 192 11.15 -17.05 15.48
CA GLU A 192 11.57 -18.21 14.69
C GLU A 192 12.64 -17.88 13.64
N PHE A 193 12.55 -16.73 12.98
CA PHE A 193 13.43 -16.34 11.88
C PHE A 193 14.61 -15.49 12.34
N ILE A 194 14.36 -14.42 13.09
CA ILE A 194 15.40 -13.46 13.49
C ILE A 194 16.58 -14.12 14.23
N PRO A 195 16.38 -15.03 15.19
CA PRO A 195 17.49 -15.67 15.90
C PRO A 195 18.35 -16.60 15.04
N ARG A 196 17.86 -17.02 13.87
CA ARG A 196 18.59 -17.91 12.95
C ARG A 196 19.36 -17.09 11.92
N ILE A 197 18.73 -16.06 11.35
CA ILE A 197 19.36 -15.20 10.33
C ILE A 197 20.46 -14.32 10.92
N GLN A 198 20.43 -14.02 12.22
CA GLN A 198 21.48 -13.21 12.87
C GLN A 198 22.89 -13.82 12.76
N ASN A 199 22.99 -15.12 12.51
CA ASN A 199 24.26 -15.82 12.27
C ASN A 199 24.84 -15.53 10.88
N ILE A 200 24.04 -14.98 9.97
CA ILE A 200 24.40 -14.64 8.59
C ILE A 200 24.48 -13.11 8.42
N LEU A 201 23.50 -12.38 8.97
CA LEU A 201 23.39 -10.93 8.88
C LEU A 201 23.35 -10.32 10.28
N LYS A 202 24.20 -9.32 10.57
CA LYS A 202 24.12 -8.61 11.85
C LYS A 202 22.76 -7.94 12.01
N ILE A 203 22.24 -7.86 13.24
CA ILE A 203 20.94 -7.21 13.47
C ILE A 203 21.16 -5.72 13.79
N ASP A 204 20.54 -4.84 13.01
CA ASP A 204 20.33 -3.43 13.39
C ASP A 204 18.87 -3.28 13.81
N ASN A 205 18.63 -3.14 15.10
CA ASN A 205 17.30 -2.93 15.68
C ASN A 205 17.11 -1.53 16.27
N TYR A 206 17.98 -0.58 15.89
CA TYR A 206 17.91 0.77 16.42
C TYR A 206 16.65 1.49 15.93
N ILE A 207 15.93 2.09 16.87
CA ILE A 207 14.74 2.89 16.62
C ILE A 207 15.07 4.32 17.03
N ASP A 208 14.96 5.27 16.09
CA ASP A 208 15.15 6.68 16.37
C ASP A 208 14.11 7.19 17.37
N SER A 209 14.51 8.14 18.23
CA SER A 209 13.59 8.78 19.17
C SER A 209 12.52 9.57 18.40
N PRO A 210 11.23 9.48 18.79
CA PRO A 210 10.18 10.31 18.20
C PRO A 210 10.39 11.81 18.42
N ASP A 211 11.19 12.18 19.44
CA ASP A 211 11.45 13.58 19.81
C ASP A 211 12.53 14.24 18.95
N ASN A 212 13.29 13.47 18.17
CA ASN A 212 14.35 13.98 17.31
C ASN A 212 13.74 14.49 16.00
N LEU A 213 13.17 15.69 16.01
CA LEU A 213 12.63 16.33 14.82
C LEU A 213 13.73 16.57 13.76
N PRO A 214 13.42 16.50 12.46
CA PRO A 214 14.35 16.95 11.42
C PRO A 214 14.67 18.44 11.56
N ASP A 215 15.89 18.84 11.20
CA ASP A 215 16.36 20.22 11.39
C ASP A 215 15.97 21.17 10.25
N ASP A 216 15.72 20.66 9.03
CA ASP A 216 15.35 21.45 7.85
C ASP A 216 13.83 21.55 7.63
N SER A 217 13.43 22.60 6.89
CA SER A 217 12.03 22.93 6.64
C SER A 217 11.27 21.86 5.85
N TYR A 218 11.91 21.27 4.85
CA TYR A 218 11.29 20.22 4.02
C TYR A 218 10.99 18.97 4.85
N HIS A 219 11.99 18.41 5.54
CA HIS A 219 11.78 17.21 6.34
C HIS A 219 10.84 17.47 7.53
N THR A 220 10.84 18.66 8.12
CA THR A 220 9.89 19.04 9.18
C THR A 220 8.45 19.05 8.69
N LEU A 221 8.18 19.69 7.53
CA LEU A 221 6.86 19.71 6.92
C LEU A 221 6.37 18.28 6.64
N GLN A 222 7.22 17.47 6.01
CA GLN A 222 6.89 16.11 5.67
C GLN A 222 6.70 15.20 6.89
N TRP A 223 7.49 15.37 7.94
CA TRP A 223 7.31 14.66 9.20
C TRP A 223 5.93 14.94 9.80
N SER A 224 5.53 16.22 9.87
CA SER A 224 4.24 16.63 10.43
C SER A 224 3.07 16.06 9.63
N ARG A 225 3.06 16.26 8.31
CA ARG A 225 1.98 15.84 7.41
C ARG A 225 1.81 14.32 7.30
N THR A 226 2.88 13.57 7.57
CA THR A 226 2.84 12.09 7.53
C THR A 226 2.59 11.45 8.90
N GLY A 227 2.39 12.25 9.95
CA GLY A 227 2.24 11.78 11.32
C GLY A 227 3.51 11.08 11.83
N GLY A 228 4.68 11.64 11.49
CA GLY A 228 5.99 11.16 11.90
C GLY A 228 6.51 9.94 11.12
N ARG A 229 5.90 9.61 9.97
CA ARG A 229 6.33 8.49 9.11
C ARG A 229 7.46 8.86 8.15
N HIS A 230 7.58 10.13 7.76
CA HIS A 230 8.75 10.63 7.04
C HIS A 230 9.88 10.93 8.02
N TYR A 231 10.98 10.19 7.90
CA TYR A 231 12.15 10.40 8.75
C TYR A 231 13.46 10.18 7.96
N PRO A 232 14.32 11.20 7.78
CA PRO A 232 15.52 11.08 6.93
C PRO A 232 16.49 9.99 7.39
N ASN A 233 16.70 9.86 8.70
CA ASN A 233 17.59 8.84 9.25
C ASN A 233 17.06 7.41 9.00
N TYR A 234 15.74 7.23 8.90
CA TYR A 234 15.16 5.94 8.53
C TYR A 234 15.55 5.56 7.10
N TYR A 235 15.43 6.48 6.14
CA TYR A 235 15.84 6.23 4.76
C TYR A 235 17.37 6.03 4.65
N LYS A 236 18.16 6.78 5.42
CA LYS A 236 19.62 6.55 5.54
C LYS A 236 19.94 5.13 6.02
N ARG A 237 19.25 4.63 7.04
CA ARG A 237 19.41 3.25 7.54
C ARG A 237 19.00 2.21 6.51
N LEU A 238 17.87 2.42 5.82
CA LEU A 238 17.45 1.56 4.72
C LEU A 238 18.52 1.49 3.63
N LYS A 239 19.00 2.63 3.14
CA LYS A 239 20.03 2.70 2.09
C LYS A 239 21.32 1.98 2.48
N ASN A 240 21.70 2.04 3.75
CA ASN A 240 22.94 1.43 4.26
C ASN A 240 22.80 -0.05 4.64
N SER A 241 21.59 -0.61 4.74
CA SER A 241 21.37 -2.00 5.17
C SER A 241 21.25 -2.93 3.98
N ALA A 242 21.97 -4.06 4.01
CA ALA A 242 21.86 -5.10 2.99
C ALA A 242 20.44 -5.71 2.95
N ALA A 243 19.79 -5.85 4.10
CA ALA A 243 18.47 -6.44 4.19
C ALA A 243 17.52 -5.70 5.16
N CYS A 244 16.22 -5.89 4.97
CA CYS A 244 15.18 -5.33 5.82
C CYS A 244 14.11 -6.38 6.16
N ALA A 245 13.74 -6.47 7.44
CA ALA A 245 12.66 -7.32 7.90
C ALA A 245 11.33 -6.56 7.79
N CYS A 246 10.39 -7.04 6.98
CA CYS A 246 9.06 -6.48 6.81
C CYS A 246 8.03 -7.50 7.29
N PHE A 247 7.83 -7.61 8.60
CA PHE A 247 6.87 -8.57 9.16
C PHE A 247 5.81 -7.84 9.96
N GLY A 248 4.60 -7.86 9.43
CA GLY A 248 3.40 -7.33 10.07
C GLY A 248 2.20 -8.16 9.69
N GLY A 249 1.07 -7.89 10.34
CA GLY A 249 -0.18 -8.55 10.01
C GLY A 249 -0.71 -9.56 11.03
N PHE A 250 -1.88 -10.08 10.70
CA PHE A 250 -2.68 -10.95 11.55
C PHE A 250 -3.08 -12.21 10.81
N PHE A 251 -2.85 -13.36 11.42
CA PHE A 251 -3.41 -14.63 10.94
C PHE A 251 -4.93 -14.62 11.04
N VAL A 252 -5.58 -15.13 10.00
CA VAL A 252 -7.03 -15.37 9.97
C VAL A 252 -7.31 -16.81 9.54
N PRO A 253 -8.44 -17.40 9.94
CA PRO A 253 -8.82 -18.71 9.42
C PRO A 253 -8.97 -18.67 7.89
N SER A 254 -8.67 -19.79 7.25
CA SER A 254 -8.86 -19.95 5.80
C SER A 254 -10.30 -20.32 5.44
N PHE A 255 -11.10 -20.71 6.44
CA PHE A 255 -12.51 -21.06 6.30
C PHE A 255 -13.31 -20.58 7.52
N PRO A 256 -14.48 -19.94 7.33
CA PRO A 256 -15.07 -19.54 6.05
C PRO A 256 -14.20 -18.52 5.30
N SER A 257 -14.36 -18.33 3.99
CA SER A 257 -13.53 -17.39 3.22
C SER A 257 -13.99 -15.93 3.33
N ASN A 258 -15.17 -15.67 3.93
CA ASN A 258 -15.66 -14.31 4.17
C ASN A 258 -15.13 -13.78 5.52
N PRO A 259 -14.15 -12.87 5.52
CA PRO A 259 -13.48 -12.43 6.74
C PRO A 259 -14.36 -11.58 7.68
N GLY A 260 -15.46 -11.01 7.19
CA GLY A 260 -16.40 -10.26 8.02
C GLY A 260 -17.36 -11.14 8.83
N ASN A 261 -17.40 -12.46 8.58
CA ASN A 261 -18.27 -13.40 9.30
C ASN A 261 -17.86 -13.54 10.78
N ILE A 262 -18.84 -13.64 11.68
CA ILE A 262 -18.64 -13.84 13.13
C ILE A 262 -17.71 -15.04 13.41
N ILE A 263 -17.86 -16.16 12.69
CA ILE A 263 -17.00 -17.35 12.85
C ILE A 263 -15.53 -17.00 12.58
N ASN A 264 -15.26 -16.20 11.54
CA ASN A 264 -13.91 -15.73 11.25
C ASN A 264 -13.37 -14.76 12.29
N ARG A 265 -14.23 -13.87 12.80
CA ARG A 265 -13.85 -12.92 13.87
C ARG A 265 -13.44 -13.67 15.14
N THR A 266 -14.25 -14.65 15.57
CA THR A 266 -13.93 -15.50 16.72
C THR A 266 -12.71 -16.36 16.44
N GLY A 267 -12.59 -16.94 15.25
CA GLY A 267 -11.42 -17.70 14.84
C GLY A 267 -10.12 -16.88 14.86
N LYS A 268 -10.15 -15.63 14.37
CA LYS A 268 -9.02 -14.69 14.46
C LYS A 268 -8.62 -14.41 15.91
N GLN A 269 -9.60 -14.20 16.79
CA GLN A 269 -9.34 -14.00 18.22
C GLN A 269 -8.69 -15.22 18.86
N ILE A 270 -9.19 -16.43 18.55
CA ILE A 270 -8.62 -17.69 19.04
C ILE A 270 -7.19 -17.88 18.52
N LEU A 271 -6.95 -17.68 17.22
CA LEU A 271 -5.61 -17.77 16.63
C LEU A 271 -4.63 -16.81 17.34
N ASN A 272 -5.05 -15.58 17.58
CA ASN A 272 -4.23 -14.58 18.27
C ASN A 272 -3.96 -14.97 19.74
N MET A 273 -5.01 -15.34 20.49
CA MET A 273 -4.92 -15.73 21.89
C MET A 273 -4.02 -16.95 22.09
N LEU A 274 -4.18 -17.96 21.24
CA LEU A 274 -3.40 -19.20 21.29
C LEU A 274 -2.06 -19.10 20.53
N LYS A 275 -1.75 -17.94 19.94
CA LYS A 275 -0.54 -17.70 19.13
C LYS A 275 -0.36 -18.73 18.00
N LEU A 276 -1.47 -19.16 17.41
CA LEU A 276 -1.50 -20.11 16.31
C LEU A 276 -1.28 -19.38 14.98
N LYS A 277 -0.65 -20.09 14.04
CA LYS A 277 -0.46 -19.65 12.65
C LYS A 277 -1.54 -20.21 11.75
N SER A 278 -1.80 -19.50 10.66
CA SER A 278 -2.57 -19.98 9.52
C SER A 278 -1.85 -19.59 8.23
N ASN A 279 -2.29 -20.13 7.09
CA ASN A 279 -1.76 -19.77 5.77
C ASN A 279 -2.55 -18.62 5.13
N THR A 280 -3.22 -17.80 5.93
CA THR A 280 -3.98 -16.64 5.46
C THR A 280 -3.73 -15.48 6.42
N ILE A 281 -3.33 -14.33 5.89
CA ILE A 281 -3.13 -13.12 6.68
C ILE A 281 -3.98 -11.96 6.17
N VAL A 282 -4.38 -11.09 7.10
CA VAL A 282 -4.91 -9.76 6.80
C VAL A 282 -3.98 -8.73 7.44
N GLN A 283 -3.88 -7.57 6.80
CA GLN A 283 -2.85 -6.58 7.08
C GLN A 283 -1.43 -7.14 6.91
N TRP A 284 -0.52 -6.31 6.43
CA TRP A 284 0.90 -6.64 6.38
C TRP A 284 1.74 -5.36 6.33
N ASP A 285 3.05 -5.46 6.55
CA ASP A 285 3.99 -4.34 6.61
C ASP A 285 4.30 -3.77 5.21
N SER A 286 3.25 -3.39 4.49
CA SER A 286 3.25 -2.96 3.09
C SER A 286 4.08 -1.71 2.81
N TRP A 287 4.04 -0.70 3.68
CA TRP A 287 4.84 0.51 3.51
C TRP A 287 6.32 0.21 3.52
N ARG A 288 6.75 -0.46 4.59
CA ARG A 288 8.13 -0.86 4.81
C ARG A 288 8.63 -1.77 3.69
N PHE A 289 7.78 -2.67 3.21
CA PHE A 289 8.09 -3.54 2.07
C PHE A 289 8.49 -2.72 0.84
N TRP A 290 7.64 -1.78 0.41
CA TRP A 290 7.93 -0.95 -0.77
C TRP A 290 9.14 -0.04 -0.58
N GLU A 291 9.25 0.63 0.57
CA GLU A 291 10.39 1.49 0.89
C GLU A 291 11.71 0.70 0.90
N SER A 292 11.71 -0.52 1.43
CA SER A 292 12.91 -1.35 1.50
C SER A 292 13.33 -1.92 0.14
N LEU A 293 12.38 -2.30 -0.72
CA LEU A 293 12.70 -2.66 -2.11
C LEU A 293 13.29 -1.46 -2.85
N ALA A 294 12.65 -0.29 -2.77
CA ALA A 294 13.14 0.93 -3.42
C ALA A 294 14.53 1.35 -2.92
N ALA A 295 14.84 1.11 -1.65
CA ALA A 295 16.15 1.36 -1.05
C ALA A 295 17.21 0.30 -1.41
N GLY A 296 16.88 -0.71 -2.21
CA GLY A 296 17.79 -1.78 -2.60
C GLY A 296 18.15 -2.71 -1.44
N CYS A 297 17.25 -2.93 -0.49
CA CYS A 297 17.42 -3.99 0.50
C CYS A 297 16.95 -5.33 -0.07
N VAL A 298 17.58 -6.43 0.36
CA VAL A 298 16.90 -7.73 0.35
C VAL A 298 15.77 -7.68 1.35
N THR A 299 14.55 -7.73 0.83
CA THR A 299 13.35 -7.58 1.65
C THR A 299 12.88 -8.95 2.10
N PHE A 300 12.84 -9.16 3.42
CA PHE A 300 12.27 -10.36 4.02
C PHE A 300 10.82 -10.11 4.41
N HIS A 301 9.92 -10.94 3.92
CA HIS A 301 8.50 -10.93 4.27
C HIS A 301 8.00 -12.39 4.33
N LEU A 302 6.79 -12.65 4.82
CA LEU A 302 6.10 -13.91 4.52
C LEU A 302 6.01 -14.16 3.01
N ASP A 303 6.04 -15.44 2.61
CA ASP A 303 5.78 -15.86 1.22
C ASP A 303 4.37 -15.44 0.76
N PHE A 304 4.29 -14.49 -0.17
CA PHE A 304 3.04 -13.92 -0.63
C PHE A 304 2.06 -14.96 -1.18
N GLU A 305 2.54 -15.90 -2.00
CA GLU A 305 1.70 -16.93 -2.59
C GLU A 305 1.19 -17.88 -1.51
N LYS A 306 2.09 -18.32 -0.62
CA LYS A 306 1.71 -19.19 0.50
C LYS A 306 0.70 -18.55 1.43
N TYR A 307 0.83 -17.26 1.75
CA TYR A 307 -0.03 -16.58 2.71
C TYR A 307 -1.22 -15.82 2.07
N GLY A 308 -1.34 -15.90 0.74
CA GLY A 308 -2.46 -15.40 -0.04
C GLY A 308 -2.42 -13.91 -0.37
N ILE A 309 -1.33 -13.20 -0.09
CA ILE A 309 -1.19 -11.79 -0.48
C ILE A 309 -1.25 -11.70 -2.00
N ALA A 310 -2.12 -10.83 -2.52
CA ALA A 310 -2.23 -10.57 -3.95
C ALA A 310 -2.07 -9.09 -4.25
N LEU A 311 -1.31 -8.81 -5.31
CA LEU A 311 -0.92 -7.49 -5.77
C LEU A 311 -1.12 -7.40 -7.29
N PRO A 312 -1.26 -6.18 -7.86
CA PRO A 312 -1.46 -6.03 -9.30
C PRO A 312 -0.33 -6.62 -10.14
N VAL A 313 0.92 -6.47 -9.68
CA VAL A 313 2.11 -7.09 -10.31
C VAL A 313 2.87 -7.83 -9.23
N MET A 314 2.69 -9.15 -9.16
CA MET A 314 3.22 -9.97 -8.08
C MET A 314 4.76 -9.96 -8.01
N PRO A 315 5.36 -9.56 -6.87
CA PRO A 315 6.75 -9.88 -6.58
C PRO A 315 6.93 -11.41 -6.52
N LYS A 316 8.01 -11.91 -7.11
CA LYS A 316 8.32 -13.34 -7.18
C LYS A 316 9.26 -13.70 -6.02
N ASN A 317 8.91 -14.73 -5.26
CA ASN A 317 9.74 -15.21 -4.16
C ASN A 317 11.11 -15.68 -4.70
N TRP A 318 12.19 -15.36 -3.99
CA TRP A 318 13.59 -15.63 -4.38
C TRP A 318 14.07 -14.94 -5.65
N GLN A 319 13.29 -13.99 -6.18
CA GLN A 319 13.72 -13.12 -7.29
C GLN A 319 13.62 -11.65 -6.89
N HIS A 320 12.48 -11.22 -6.34
CA HIS A 320 12.26 -9.80 -5.98
C HIS A 320 12.33 -9.57 -4.47
N TYR A 321 12.11 -10.60 -3.68
CA TYR A 321 12.15 -10.58 -2.21
C TYR A 321 12.36 -12.01 -1.70
N ILE A 322 12.63 -12.18 -0.40
CA ILE A 322 12.69 -13.51 0.23
C ILE A 322 11.45 -13.72 1.09
N GLY A 323 10.57 -14.59 0.61
CA GLY A 323 9.39 -15.09 1.28
C GLY A 323 9.75 -16.15 2.32
N ILE A 324 9.39 -15.90 3.57
CA ILE A 324 9.55 -16.80 4.70
C ILE A 324 8.34 -17.70 4.80
N ASP A 325 8.61 -19.00 4.73
CA ASP A 325 7.69 -20.02 5.19
C ASP A 325 7.89 -20.24 6.70
N LEU A 326 6.90 -19.85 7.53
CA LEU A 326 6.96 -20.07 8.98
C LEU A 326 6.79 -21.55 9.41
N ASP A 327 6.44 -22.45 8.50
CA ASP A 327 6.48 -23.90 8.71
C ASP A 327 7.88 -24.48 8.52
N ASN A 328 8.72 -23.82 7.71
CA ASN A 328 10.07 -24.29 7.40
C ASN A 328 11.08 -23.14 7.24
N VAL A 329 11.26 -22.37 8.31
CA VAL A 329 12.20 -21.25 8.35
C VAL A 329 13.64 -21.71 8.06
N GLN A 330 14.01 -22.93 8.48
CA GLN A 330 15.37 -23.44 8.33
C GLN A 330 15.79 -23.57 6.86
N ALA A 331 14.87 -23.99 5.98
CA ALA A 331 15.16 -24.10 4.56
C ALA A 331 15.60 -22.75 3.95
N THR A 332 15.00 -21.64 4.37
CA THR A 332 15.44 -20.30 3.96
C THR A 332 16.85 -20.00 4.46
N ILE A 333 17.14 -20.29 5.73
CA ILE A 333 18.45 -20.05 6.33
C ILE A 333 19.53 -20.86 5.62
N ASP A 334 19.29 -22.15 5.38
CA ASP A 334 20.23 -23.05 4.71
C ASP A 334 20.50 -22.59 3.27
N LYS A 335 19.47 -22.12 2.57
CA LYS A 335 19.61 -21.62 1.19
C LYS A 335 20.50 -20.37 1.14
N ILE A 336 20.31 -19.41 2.06
CA ILE A 336 21.14 -18.21 2.13
C ILE A 336 22.57 -18.56 2.56
N ALA A 337 22.75 -19.48 3.52
CA ALA A 337 24.07 -19.91 3.96
C ALA A 337 24.86 -20.60 2.85
N LYS A 338 24.18 -21.39 2.00
CA LYS A 338 24.79 -22.10 0.87
C LYS A 338 25.12 -21.20 -0.32
N ASN A 339 24.31 -20.17 -0.56
CA ASN A 339 24.46 -19.24 -1.68
C ASN A 339 24.16 -17.82 -1.17
N PRO A 340 25.14 -17.14 -0.54
CA PRO A 340 24.97 -15.78 -0.06
C PRO A 340 24.95 -14.74 -1.20
N GLU A 341 25.51 -15.06 -2.36
CA GLU A 341 25.59 -14.16 -3.52
C GLU A 341 24.21 -13.84 -4.13
N ILE A 342 23.23 -14.74 -3.99
CA ILE A 342 21.85 -14.52 -4.44
C ILE A 342 21.20 -13.26 -3.84
N LEU A 343 21.70 -12.78 -2.70
CA LEU A 343 21.18 -11.59 -2.03
C LEU A 343 21.35 -10.33 -2.88
N GLU A 344 22.46 -10.20 -3.62
CA GLU A 344 22.70 -9.03 -4.49
C GLU A 344 21.73 -9.01 -5.68
N GLU A 345 21.51 -10.17 -6.29
CA GLU A 345 20.57 -10.33 -7.41
C GLU A 345 19.13 -10.02 -6.98
N ILE A 346 18.72 -10.51 -5.80
CA ILE A 346 17.40 -10.25 -5.24
C ILE A 346 17.21 -8.77 -4.88
N SER A 347 18.22 -8.14 -4.26
CA SER A 347 18.21 -6.71 -3.94
C SER A 347 17.99 -5.87 -5.20
N THR A 348 18.75 -6.15 -6.26
CA THR A 348 18.70 -5.41 -7.52
C THR A 348 17.36 -5.60 -8.22
N SER A 349 16.92 -6.85 -8.38
CA SER A 349 15.68 -7.19 -9.06
C SER A 349 14.45 -6.70 -8.28
N GLY A 350 14.49 -6.74 -6.95
CA GLY A 350 13.45 -6.20 -6.08
C GLY A 350 13.26 -4.70 -6.22
N ARG A 351 14.38 -3.94 -6.27
CA ARG A 351 14.35 -2.49 -6.51
C ARG A 351 13.77 -2.15 -7.88
N LEU A 352 14.23 -2.82 -8.93
CA LEU A 352 13.72 -2.61 -10.29
C LEU A 352 12.21 -2.84 -10.36
N LEU A 353 11.72 -3.97 -9.82
CA LEU A 353 10.28 -4.25 -9.77
C LEU A 353 9.50 -3.11 -9.09
N ALA A 354 9.96 -2.66 -7.92
CA ALA A 354 9.29 -1.60 -7.16
C ALA A 354 9.21 -0.30 -7.96
N LEU A 355 10.32 0.14 -8.55
CA LEU A 355 10.37 1.38 -9.31
C LEU A 355 9.54 1.32 -10.60
N GLU A 356 9.62 0.21 -11.35
CA GLU A 356 8.93 0.06 -12.64
C GLU A 356 7.41 -0.11 -12.49
N ASN A 357 6.95 -0.64 -11.36
CA ASN A 357 5.54 -1.02 -11.21
C ASN A 357 4.77 -0.23 -10.14
N TYR A 358 5.47 0.29 -9.13
CA TYR A 358 4.85 0.86 -7.92
C TYR A 358 5.26 2.31 -7.65
N SER A 359 5.98 2.96 -8.57
CA SER A 359 6.12 4.43 -8.59
C SER A 359 4.82 5.12 -9.02
N PRO A 360 4.68 6.44 -8.80
CA PRO A 360 3.44 7.17 -9.07
C PRO A 360 2.86 6.96 -10.47
N VAL A 361 3.65 7.16 -11.53
CA VAL A 361 3.19 7.03 -12.93
C VAL A 361 2.71 5.60 -13.26
N PRO A 362 3.50 4.53 -13.02
CA PRO A 362 3.02 3.16 -13.23
C PRO A 362 1.72 2.83 -12.48
N LEU A 363 1.52 3.32 -11.25
CA LEU A 363 0.27 3.16 -10.50
C LEU A 363 -0.89 3.83 -11.20
N ALA A 364 -0.73 5.08 -11.60
CA ALA A 364 -1.77 5.84 -12.28
C ALA A 364 -2.15 5.19 -13.63
N ILE A 365 -1.17 4.81 -14.45
CA ILE A 365 -1.39 4.10 -15.71
C ILE A 365 -2.22 2.84 -15.49
N ARG A 366 -1.83 2.00 -14.54
CA ARG A 366 -2.53 0.73 -14.29
C ARG A 366 -3.94 0.94 -13.76
N PHE A 367 -4.14 1.98 -12.95
CA PHE A 367 -5.47 2.34 -12.48
C PHE A 367 -6.37 2.66 -13.68
N LEU A 368 -5.91 3.55 -14.57
CA LEU A 368 -6.63 3.95 -15.78
C LEU A 368 -6.89 2.76 -16.70
N GLU A 369 -5.91 1.88 -16.88
CA GLU A 369 -6.09 0.65 -17.65
C GLU A 369 -7.14 -0.28 -17.03
N THR A 370 -7.19 -0.39 -15.70
CA THR A 370 -8.13 -1.25 -14.98
C THR A 370 -9.56 -0.76 -15.15
N ILE A 371 -9.80 0.54 -14.96
CA ILE A 371 -11.15 1.11 -15.12
C ILE A 371 -11.58 1.19 -16.59
N SER A 372 -10.63 1.29 -17.53
CA SER A 372 -10.95 1.38 -18.97
C SER A 372 -11.31 0.03 -19.59
N LYS A 373 -10.60 -1.05 -19.24
CA LYS A 373 -10.85 -2.41 -19.78
C LYS A 373 -12.30 -2.86 -19.56
N ASN A 374 -12.87 -2.51 -18.43
CA ASN A 374 -14.23 -2.88 -18.06
C ASN A 374 -15.30 -1.98 -18.70
N LYS A 375 -15.02 -0.69 -18.97
CA LYS A 375 -15.92 0.15 -19.81
C LYS A 375 -16.19 -0.52 -21.17
N THR A 376 -15.16 -1.10 -21.79
CA THR A 376 -15.30 -1.88 -23.04
C THR A 376 -16.09 -3.18 -22.87
N ALA A 377 -15.91 -3.90 -21.77
CA ALA A 377 -16.65 -5.14 -21.51
C ALA A 377 -18.15 -4.87 -21.24
N ASP A 378 -18.47 -3.79 -20.53
CA ASP A 378 -19.85 -3.37 -20.26
C ASP A 378 -20.53 -2.84 -21.53
N ASN A 379 -19.82 -2.08 -22.38
CA ASN A 379 -20.36 -1.62 -23.67
C ASN A 379 -20.66 -2.79 -24.61
N MET A 380 -19.74 -3.77 -24.73
CA MET A 380 -20.00 -4.99 -25.50
C MET A 380 -21.18 -5.80 -24.97
N SER A 381 -21.34 -5.86 -23.64
CA SER A 381 -22.45 -6.58 -23.01
C SER A 381 -23.81 -5.90 -23.27
N ARG A 382 -23.85 -4.56 -23.31
CA ARG A 382 -25.05 -3.77 -23.64
C ARG A 382 -25.43 -3.88 -25.11
N GLU A 383 -24.47 -3.82 -26.04
CA GLU A 383 -24.73 -4.02 -27.48
C GLU A 383 -25.30 -5.42 -27.77
N ILE A 384 -24.82 -6.47 -27.08
CA ILE A 384 -25.36 -7.83 -27.24
C ILE A 384 -26.80 -7.95 -26.71
N VAL A 385 -27.19 -7.15 -25.71
CA VAL A 385 -28.56 -7.12 -25.17
C VAL A 385 -29.50 -6.32 -26.07
N GLU A 386 -29.02 -5.27 -26.73
CA GLU A 386 -29.82 -4.48 -27.69
C GLU A 386 -30.00 -5.17 -29.06
N ILE A 387 -29.18 -6.18 -29.38
CA ILE A 387 -29.26 -6.98 -30.62
C ILE A 387 -30.17 -8.23 -30.47
N LYS A 388 -30.78 -8.45 -29.29
CA LYS A 388 -31.79 -9.50 -29.05
C LYS A 388 -33.15 -8.91 -28.78
#